data_AF-A0A0S8AHV1-F1
#
_entry.id   AF-A0A0S8AHV1-F1
#
_cell.length_a   1.000
_cell.length_b   1.000
_cell.length_c   1.000
_cell.angle_alpha   90.00
_cell.angle_beta   90.00
_cell.angle_gamma   90.00
#
_symmetry.space_group_name_H-M   'P 1'
#
loop_
_entity.id
_entity.type
_entity.pdbx_description
1 polymer ?
#
loop_
_entity_poly.entity_id
_entity_poly.type
_entity_poly.pdbx_seq_one_letter_code
_entity_poly.pdbx_strand_id
1 'polypeptide(L)'
;ADFDRDRGTITTVFQKVGRTTNHLGTFNEGDFIPDVIGPLGNNSHIANFGRVVCVGGGVGIAPVYPIAKALKEAGNTITSIIGARTKSILFWEEKMRNVSDDLIITTDDGSHGTRAVVTVPLETILKNETVNLVIAIGPAVMMKFVCKTTEKYGVKTVVSLNSIMIDGTGMCGGCRVAVGGETKYTCVDGPEFNGHDVDFDLLMKRLQAYVPEEQMAMNHSRRTVEVIETWKH
;
A
#
# COMPACT_ATOMS: atom_id res chain seq x y z
N ALA A 1 4.29 -9.12 -2.11
CA ALA A 1 4.85 -8.75 -0.79
C ALA A 1 6.19 -9.44 -0.57
N ASP A 2 6.34 -10.71 -0.99
CA ASP A 2 7.62 -11.42 -1.03
C ASP A 2 7.57 -12.53 -2.08
N PHE A 3 8.70 -13.16 -2.39
CA PHE A 3 8.76 -14.34 -3.25
C PHE A 3 9.96 -15.25 -2.89
N ASP A 4 9.82 -16.54 -3.17
CA ASP A 4 10.89 -17.53 -3.05
C ASP A 4 10.99 -18.30 -4.37
N ARG A 5 12.13 -18.14 -5.06
CA ARG A 5 12.36 -18.74 -6.38
C ARG A 5 12.64 -20.23 -6.31
N ASP A 6 13.31 -20.69 -5.27
CA ASP A 6 13.68 -22.09 -5.10
C ASP A 6 12.44 -22.94 -4.79
N ARG A 7 11.50 -22.37 -4.00
CA ARG A 7 10.21 -22.99 -3.68
C ARG A 7 9.12 -22.70 -4.71
N GLY A 8 9.34 -21.77 -5.64
CA GLY A 8 8.34 -21.34 -6.61
C GLY A 8 7.11 -20.68 -5.98
N THR A 9 7.29 -19.92 -4.90
CA THR A 9 6.16 -19.31 -4.15
C THR A 9 6.16 -17.79 -4.22
N ILE A 10 4.97 -17.21 -4.15
CA ILE A 10 4.76 -15.78 -3.95
C ILE A 10 4.00 -15.56 -2.64
N THR A 11 4.25 -14.44 -1.98
CA THR A 11 3.52 -14.02 -0.78
C THR A 11 2.71 -12.77 -1.06
N THR A 12 1.42 -12.87 -0.79
CA THR A 12 0.46 -11.76 -0.79
C THR A 12 0.01 -11.48 0.64
N VAL A 13 -0.28 -10.22 0.95
CA VAL A 13 -0.84 -9.79 2.23
C VAL A 13 -2.07 -8.96 1.91
N PHE A 14 -3.17 -9.24 2.60
CA PHE A 14 -4.44 -8.54 2.39
C PHE A 14 -5.07 -8.16 3.72
N GLN A 15 -5.93 -7.14 3.68
CA GLN A 15 -6.74 -6.73 4.81
C GLN A 15 -8.21 -7.08 4.54
N LYS A 16 -8.91 -7.61 5.55
CA LYS A 16 -10.35 -7.89 5.47
C LYS A 16 -11.13 -6.56 5.50
N VAL A 17 -11.54 -6.06 4.33
CA VAL A 17 -12.22 -4.76 4.17
C VAL A 17 -13.54 -4.82 3.41
N GLY A 18 -13.79 -5.91 2.67
CA GLY A 18 -15.01 -6.10 1.88
C GLY A 18 -15.28 -7.58 1.59
N ARG A 19 -16.32 -7.87 0.80
CA ARG A 19 -16.87 -9.24 0.64
C ARG A 19 -15.80 -10.23 0.19
N THR A 20 -15.04 -9.89 -0.85
CA THR A 20 -14.01 -10.75 -1.43
C THR A 20 -12.88 -11.02 -0.44
N THR A 21 -12.34 -9.99 0.22
CA THR A 21 -11.27 -10.16 1.22
C THR A 21 -11.73 -10.90 2.48
N ASN A 22 -13.01 -10.80 2.86
CA ASN A 22 -13.54 -11.58 3.97
C ASN A 22 -13.64 -13.06 3.60
N HIS A 23 -14.11 -13.37 2.38
CA HIS A 23 -14.13 -14.72 1.83
C HIS A 23 -12.72 -15.30 1.69
N LEU A 24 -11.78 -14.56 1.12
CA LEU A 24 -10.37 -14.99 1.06
C LEU A 24 -9.80 -15.25 2.47
N GLY A 25 -10.25 -14.47 3.45
CA GLY A 25 -9.93 -14.63 4.85
C GLY A 25 -10.46 -15.89 5.54
N THR A 26 -11.23 -16.73 4.86
CA THR A 26 -11.67 -18.05 5.34
C THR A 26 -10.84 -19.21 4.79
N PHE A 27 -9.93 -18.94 3.85
CA PHE A 27 -9.10 -19.96 3.23
C PHE A 27 -8.00 -20.41 4.20
N ASN A 28 -7.66 -21.70 4.15
CA ASN A 28 -6.61 -22.35 4.92
C ASN A 28 -5.54 -22.93 3.99
N GLU A 29 -4.45 -23.41 4.56
CA GLU A 29 -3.43 -24.14 3.80
C GLU A 29 -4.06 -25.34 3.06
N GLY A 30 -3.73 -25.46 1.77
CA GLY A 30 -4.31 -26.47 0.89
C GLY A 30 -5.56 -26.03 0.12
N ASP A 31 -6.19 -24.90 0.49
CA ASP A 31 -7.25 -24.30 -0.33
C ASP A 31 -6.69 -23.67 -1.61
N PHE A 32 -7.53 -23.58 -2.65
CA PHE A 32 -7.13 -23.15 -3.98
C PHE A 32 -7.78 -21.83 -4.39
N ILE A 33 -6.96 -20.89 -4.87
CA ILE A 33 -7.42 -19.70 -5.60
C ILE A 33 -7.44 -20.06 -7.08
N PRO A 34 -8.60 -19.97 -7.76
CA PRO A 34 -8.75 -20.48 -9.13
C PRO A 34 -7.89 -19.73 -10.14
N ASP A 35 -7.74 -18.42 -9.96
CA ASP A 35 -7.07 -17.53 -10.90
C ASP A 35 -6.04 -16.66 -10.19
N VAL A 36 -4.80 -16.70 -10.69
CA VAL A 36 -3.70 -15.82 -10.25
C VAL A 36 -2.98 -15.32 -11.50
N ILE A 37 -3.00 -14.00 -11.70
CA ILE A 37 -2.36 -13.35 -12.85
C ILE A 37 -1.25 -12.44 -12.33
N GLY A 38 -0.03 -12.61 -12.85
CA GLY A 38 1.11 -11.76 -12.53
C GLY A 38 2.44 -12.27 -13.10
N PRO A 39 3.54 -11.51 -12.91
CA PRO A 39 3.58 -10.17 -12.30
C PRO A 39 2.92 -9.10 -13.19
N LEU A 40 2.32 -8.08 -12.57
CA LEU A 40 1.64 -6.95 -13.25
C LEU A 40 2.26 -5.63 -12.81
N GLY A 41 2.05 -4.59 -13.62
CA GLY A 41 2.62 -3.26 -13.40
C GLY A 41 4.10 -3.18 -13.76
N ASN A 42 4.63 -1.95 -13.68
CA ASN A 42 6.04 -1.65 -13.88
C ASN A 42 6.83 -1.90 -12.60
N ASN A 43 8.08 -2.31 -12.77
CA ASN A 43 9.01 -2.49 -11.65
C ASN A 43 9.29 -1.15 -10.97
N SER A 44 9.42 -1.16 -9.64
CA SER A 44 9.95 -0.01 -8.90
C SER A 44 11.33 0.38 -9.43
N HIS A 45 11.59 1.68 -9.50
CA HIS A 45 12.90 2.17 -9.95
C HIS A 45 13.93 2.07 -8.82
N ILE A 46 14.79 1.05 -8.89
CA ILE A 46 15.83 0.79 -7.89
C ILE A 46 17.19 1.30 -8.39
N ALA A 47 17.78 2.23 -7.66
CA ALA A 47 19.12 2.77 -7.86
C ALA A 47 19.70 3.26 -6.53
N ASN A 48 20.96 3.68 -6.52
CA ASN A 48 21.54 4.38 -5.35
C ASN A 48 21.20 5.88 -5.42
N PHE A 49 20.28 6.30 -4.56
CA PHE A 49 19.83 7.69 -4.42
C PHE A 49 20.49 8.40 -3.22
N GLY A 50 21.18 7.69 -2.32
CA GLY A 50 21.66 8.22 -1.05
C GLY A 50 20.70 7.88 0.10
N ARG A 51 20.03 8.90 0.67
CA ARG A 51 19.07 8.70 1.78
C ARG A 51 17.64 8.61 1.27
N VAL A 52 16.98 7.49 1.56
CA VAL A 52 15.60 7.21 1.13
C VAL A 52 14.70 6.98 2.34
N VAL A 53 13.53 7.62 2.35
CA VAL A 53 12.50 7.38 3.36
C VAL A 53 11.37 6.54 2.78
N CYS A 54 11.11 5.38 3.37
CA CYS A 54 10.06 4.45 2.95
C CYS A 54 8.87 4.50 3.92
N VAL A 55 7.72 4.98 3.47
CA VAL A 55 6.52 5.19 4.30
C VAL A 55 5.44 4.16 3.96
N GLY A 56 5.11 3.30 4.92
CA GLY A 56 4.08 2.25 4.79
C GLY A 56 2.89 2.49 5.72
N GLY A 57 1.67 2.54 5.17
CA GLY A 57 0.44 2.72 5.94
C GLY A 57 -0.46 1.47 5.95
N GLY A 58 -0.71 0.89 7.11
CA GLY A 58 -1.54 -0.31 7.27
C GLY A 58 -1.03 -1.45 6.40
N VAL A 59 -1.89 -2.03 5.56
CA VAL A 59 -1.49 -3.09 4.61
C VAL A 59 -0.43 -2.63 3.60
N GLY A 60 -0.24 -1.31 3.41
CA GLY A 60 0.82 -0.71 2.58
C GLY A 60 2.24 -1.00 3.09
N ILE A 61 2.42 -1.48 4.33
CA ILE A 61 3.71 -1.95 4.83
C ILE A 61 4.23 -3.15 4.00
N ALA A 62 3.34 -4.06 3.59
CA ALA A 62 3.70 -5.25 2.84
C ALA A 62 4.30 -5.00 1.44
N PRO A 63 3.77 -4.08 0.61
CA PRO A 63 4.39 -3.71 -0.66
C PRO A 63 5.61 -2.79 -0.51
N VAL A 64 5.73 -2.02 0.59
CA VAL A 64 6.95 -1.21 0.84
C VAL A 64 8.14 -2.09 1.18
N TYR A 65 7.93 -3.19 1.91
CA TYR A 65 9.00 -4.11 2.31
C TYR A 65 9.97 -4.53 1.18
N PRO A 66 9.51 -5.11 0.06
CA PRO A 66 10.43 -5.55 -1.01
C PRO A 66 11.16 -4.37 -1.66
N ILE A 67 10.56 -3.18 -1.69
CA ILE A 67 11.18 -1.96 -2.24
C ILE A 67 12.29 -1.48 -1.30
N ALA A 68 12.00 -1.39 0.01
CA ALA A 68 13.00 -1.02 1.02
C ALA A 68 14.19 -1.98 1.01
N LYS A 69 13.93 -3.28 0.91
CA LYS A 69 14.97 -4.31 0.76
C LYS A 69 15.84 -4.08 -0.49
N ALA A 70 15.23 -3.92 -1.65
CA ALA A 70 15.96 -3.73 -2.90
C ALA A 70 16.78 -2.42 -2.92
N LEU A 71 16.26 -1.34 -2.33
CA LEU A 71 16.99 -0.09 -2.19
C LEU A 71 18.15 -0.21 -1.19
N LYS A 72 17.96 -0.95 -0.10
CA LYS A 72 19.03 -1.23 0.87
C LYS A 72 20.17 -2.01 0.20
N GLU A 73 19.83 -3.04 -0.57
CA GLU A 73 20.79 -3.84 -1.36
C GLU A 73 21.50 -3.00 -2.44
N ALA A 74 20.84 -1.98 -2.99
CA ALA A 74 21.44 -1.02 -3.91
C ALA A 74 22.37 0.02 -3.24
N GLY A 75 22.57 -0.05 -1.92
CA GLY A 75 23.52 0.79 -1.19
C GLY A 75 22.96 2.11 -0.64
N ASN A 76 21.64 2.23 -0.51
CA ASN A 76 21.00 3.39 0.09
C ASN A 76 20.99 3.32 1.63
N THR A 77 20.94 4.49 2.27
CA THR A 77 20.52 4.61 3.68
C THR A 77 19.00 4.69 3.75
N ILE A 78 18.38 3.73 4.44
CA ILE A 78 16.92 3.57 4.49
C ILE A 78 16.39 3.93 5.87
N THR A 79 15.50 4.93 5.91
CA THR A 79 14.64 5.16 7.08
C THR A 79 13.23 4.74 6.74
N SER A 80 12.70 3.76 7.46
CA SER A 80 11.31 3.31 7.27
C SER A 80 10.40 3.95 8.30
N ILE A 81 9.23 4.41 7.85
CA ILE A 81 8.14 4.88 8.72
C ILE A 81 6.94 3.97 8.48
N ILE A 82 6.56 3.16 9.46
CA ILE A 82 5.36 2.35 9.39
C ILE A 82 4.26 2.93 10.29
N GLY A 83 3.08 3.09 9.74
CA GLY A 83 1.95 3.70 10.44
C GLY A 83 0.69 2.85 10.37
N ALA A 84 -0.07 2.83 11.45
CA ALA A 84 -1.38 2.20 11.48
C ALA A 84 -2.35 2.94 12.40
N ARG A 85 -3.65 2.68 12.30
CA ARG A 85 -4.65 3.29 13.21
C ARG A 85 -4.46 2.83 14.66
N THR A 86 -4.17 1.54 14.83
CA THR A 86 -4.03 0.86 16.11
C THR A 86 -2.94 -0.22 16.00
N LYS A 87 -2.42 -0.69 17.14
CA LYS A 87 -1.44 -1.76 17.23
C LYS A 87 -1.92 -3.07 16.58
N SER A 88 -3.22 -3.36 16.64
CA SER A 88 -3.78 -4.64 16.17
C SER A 88 -3.68 -4.87 14.66
N ILE A 89 -3.50 -3.80 13.88
CA ILE A 89 -3.34 -3.88 12.43
C ILE A 89 -1.90 -3.57 11.97
N LEU A 90 -0.98 -3.31 12.92
CA LEU A 90 0.43 -3.17 12.64
C LEU A 90 1.08 -4.55 12.54
N PHE A 91 1.87 -4.78 11.50
CA PHE A 91 2.55 -6.06 11.27
C PHE A 91 3.91 -5.83 10.62
N TRP A 92 4.74 -6.88 10.63
CA TRP A 92 6.07 -6.89 9.98
C TRP A 92 7.06 -5.83 10.47
N GLU A 93 6.95 -5.43 11.74
CA GLU A 93 7.92 -4.53 12.38
C GLU A 93 9.36 -5.07 12.25
N GLU A 94 9.61 -6.30 12.71
CA GLU A 94 10.94 -6.92 12.64
C GLU A 94 11.44 -7.09 11.20
N LYS A 95 10.52 -7.47 10.29
CA LYS A 95 10.84 -7.66 8.89
C LYS A 95 11.25 -6.35 8.21
N MET A 96 10.57 -5.24 8.53
CA MET A 96 10.95 -3.89 8.10
C MET A 96 12.24 -3.41 8.76
N ARG A 97 12.44 -3.72 10.06
CA ARG A 97 13.67 -3.37 10.80
C ARG A 97 14.91 -3.98 10.16
N ASN A 98 14.82 -5.23 9.71
CA ASN A 98 15.95 -5.93 9.07
C ASN A 98 16.36 -5.38 7.70
N VAL A 99 15.53 -4.54 7.08
CA VAL A 99 15.81 -3.93 5.76
C VAL A 99 15.95 -2.42 5.83
N SER A 100 16.05 -1.86 7.04
CA SER A 100 16.16 -0.41 7.28
C SER A 100 17.33 -0.09 8.20
N ASP A 101 17.95 1.08 8.02
CA ASP A 101 18.93 1.63 8.97
C ASP A 101 18.24 2.21 10.21
N ASP A 102 17.06 2.79 10.01
CA ASP A 102 16.19 3.27 11.08
C ASP A 102 14.73 2.89 10.80
N LEU A 103 13.97 2.63 11.87
CA LEU A 103 12.56 2.27 11.81
C LEU A 103 11.76 3.08 12.82
N ILE A 104 10.89 3.93 12.31
CA ILE A 104 9.93 4.71 13.09
C ILE A 104 8.55 4.08 12.96
N ILE A 105 7.88 3.93 14.09
CA ILE A 105 6.56 3.31 14.17
C ILE A 105 5.57 4.33 14.72
N THR A 106 4.45 4.50 14.04
CA THR A 106 3.39 5.38 14.50
C THR A 106 2.04 4.68 14.60
N THR A 107 1.27 5.05 15.62
CA THR A 107 -0.14 4.70 15.71
C THR A 107 -0.99 5.93 15.96
N ASP A 108 -2.17 6.02 15.33
CA ASP A 108 -3.05 7.18 15.50
C ASP A 108 -3.57 7.29 16.95
N ASP A 109 -3.83 6.13 17.59
CA ASP A 109 -4.31 6.03 18.97
C ASP A 109 -3.19 6.00 20.02
N GLY A 110 -1.93 5.84 19.60
CA GLY A 110 -0.76 5.72 20.50
C GLY A 110 -0.62 4.35 21.16
N SER A 111 -1.32 3.33 20.68
CA SER A 111 -1.27 1.97 21.24
C SER A 111 0.08 1.26 21.02
N HIS A 112 0.92 1.74 20.08
CA HIS A 112 2.29 1.25 19.85
C HIS A 112 3.15 2.29 19.14
N GLY A 113 4.42 2.40 19.50
CA GLY A 113 5.32 3.41 18.96
C GLY A 113 4.88 4.83 19.33
N THR A 114 5.07 5.78 18.42
CA THR A 114 4.71 7.18 18.63
C THR A 114 3.24 7.42 18.29
N ARG A 115 2.50 8.11 19.17
CA ARG A 115 1.15 8.59 18.88
C ARG A 115 1.19 9.71 17.85
N ALA A 116 1.08 9.37 16.57
CA ALA A 116 1.14 10.32 15.47
C ALA A 116 0.67 9.68 14.15
N VAL A 117 0.34 10.53 13.19
CA VAL A 117 0.28 10.13 11.78
C VAL A 117 1.69 10.13 11.17
N VAL A 118 1.92 9.31 10.15
CA VAL A 118 3.25 9.12 9.51
C VAL A 118 3.90 10.41 9.00
N THR A 119 3.11 11.43 8.69
CA THR A 119 3.64 12.71 8.20
C THR A 119 4.37 13.52 9.26
N VAL A 120 4.11 13.26 10.55
CA VAL A 120 4.78 13.94 11.67
C VAL A 120 6.26 13.56 11.74
N PRO A 121 6.65 12.28 11.91
CA PRO A 121 8.06 11.91 11.91
C PRO A 121 8.72 12.16 10.55
N LEU A 122 7.98 12.02 9.44
CA LEU A 122 8.49 12.38 8.11
C LEU A 122 8.91 13.85 8.06
N GLU A 123 8.07 14.77 8.52
CA GLU A 123 8.40 16.19 8.56
C GLU A 123 9.61 16.49 9.46
N THR A 124 9.74 15.78 10.59
CA THR A 124 10.92 15.89 11.45
C THR A 124 12.20 15.47 10.74
N ILE A 125 12.19 14.37 9.98
CA ILE A 125 13.36 13.92 9.20
C ILE A 125 13.71 14.98 8.15
N LEU A 126 12.73 15.45 7.38
CA LEU A 126 12.94 16.42 6.30
C LEU A 126 13.48 17.77 6.78
N LYS A 127 13.20 18.16 8.04
CA LYS A 127 13.75 19.38 8.65
C LYS A 127 15.22 19.25 9.06
N ASN A 128 15.64 18.05 9.45
CA ASN A 128 16.94 17.84 10.10
C ASN A 128 17.96 17.16 9.17
N GLU A 129 17.52 16.54 8.08
CA GLU A 129 18.34 15.70 7.22
C GLU A 129 18.07 15.97 5.75
N THR A 130 19.08 15.70 4.91
CA THR A 130 18.91 15.69 3.44
C THR A 130 18.33 14.34 3.01
N VAL A 131 17.11 14.35 2.48
CA VAL A 131 16.44 13.17 1.92
C VAL A 131 16.38 13.30 0.40
N ASN A 132 16.82 12.26 -0.32
CA ASN A 132 16.89 12.27 -1.77
C ASN A 132 15.62 11.72 -2.43
N LEU A 133 14.92 10.81 -1.73
CA LEU A 133 13.72 10.17 -2.23
C LEU A 133 12.80 9.78 -1.07
N VAL A 134 11.51 9.99 -1.25
CA VAL A 134 10.45 9.41 -0.41
C VAL A 134 9.64 8.43 -1.24
N ILE A 135 9.37 7.24 -0.71
CA ILE A 135 8.42 6.28 -1.29
C ILE A 135 7.29 6.11 -0.32
N ALA A 136 6.04 6.29 -0.75
CA ALA A 136 4.87 6.17 0.12
C ALA A 136 3.83 5.21 -0.46
N ILE A 137 3.42 4.22 0.34
CA ILE A 137 2.36 3.28 -0.05
C ILE A 137 1.42 3.06 1.14
N GLY A 138 0.14 3.27 0.90
CA GLY A 138 -0.90 3.14 1.92
C GLY A 138 -2.22 3.71 1.43
N PRO A 139 -3.14 4.11 2.33
CA PRO A 139 -4.37 4.76 1.95
C PRO A 139 -4.11 6.02 1.11
N ALA A 140 -4.95 6.29 0.10
CA ALA A 140 -4.79 7.45 -0.80
C ALA A 140 -4.67 8.77 -0.03
N VAL A 141 -5.42 8.94 1.06
CA VAL A 141 -5.31 10.11 1.94
C VAL A 141 -3.93 10.24 2.60
N MET A 142 -3.32 9.13 3.02
CA MET A 142 -1.98 9.13 3.59
C MET A 142 -0.95 9.53 2.54
N MET A 143 -1.01 8.94 1.35
CA MET A 143 -0.12 9.27 0.23
C MET A 143 -0.24 10.75 -0.16
N LYS A 144 -1.47 11.30 -0.21
CA LYS A 144 -1.73 12.73 -0.44
C LYS A 144 -1.01 13.61 0.56
N PHE A 145 -1.11 13.30 1.86
CA PHE A 145 -0.47 14.12 2.89
C PHE A 145 1.04 13.94 2.95
N VAL A 146 1.58 12.76 2.63
CA VAL A 146 3.02 12.57 2.45
C VAL A 146 3.55 13.45 1.31
N CYS A 147 2.84 13.50 0.17
CA CYS A 147 3.20 14.39 -0.95
C CYS A 147 3.17 15.87 -0.54
N LYS A 148 2.12 16.31 0.15
CA LYS A 148 2.04 17.69 0.66
C LYS A 148 3.13 18.03 1.68
N THR A 149 3.56 17.05 2.48
CA THR A 149 4.64 17.27 3.44
C THR A 149 5.98 17.43 2.73
N THR A 150 6.28 16.57 1.75
CA THR A 150 7.55 16.55 1.02
C THR A 150 7.71 17.69 0.02
N GLU A 151 6.59 18.16 -0.56
CA GLU A 151 6.56 19.30 -1.49
C GLU A 151 7.15 20.57 -0.86
N LYS A 152 6.88 20.81 0.43
CA LYS A 152 7.45 21.95 1.20
C LYS A 152 8.98 21.97 1.23
N TYR A 153 9.61 20.81 1.05
CA TYR A 153 11.06 20.61 1.11
C TYR A 153 11.64 20.29 -0.27
N GLY A 154 10.83 20.27 -1.34
CA GLY A 154 11.28 19.95 -2.69
C GLY A 154 11.80 18.51 -2.87
N VAL A 155 11.40 17.58 -2.01
CA VAL A 155 11.91 16.19 -2.05
C VAL A 155 11.06 15.33 -2.98
N LYS A 156 11.71 14.70 -3.95
CA LYS A 156 11.07 13.77 -4.89
C LYS A 156 10.32 12.69 -4.12
N THR A 157 9.05 12.50 -4.47
CA THR A 157 8.18 11.53 -3.80
C THR A 157 7.51 10.62 -4.81
N VAL A 158 7.69 9.32 -4.64
CA VAL A 158 7.04 8.28 -5.43
C VAL A 158 5.92 7.66 -4.60
N VAL A 159 4.77 7.45 -5.23
CA VAL A 159 3.60 6.81 -4.59
C VAL A 159 3.13 5.63 -5.43
N SER A 160 2.76 4.53 -4.77
CA SER A 160 2.13 3.38 -5.44
C SER A 160 0.62 3.48 -5.28
N LEU A 161 -0.07 3.86 -6.35
CA LEU A 161 -1.50 4.13 -6.34
C LEU A 161 -2.33 2.85 -6.25
N ASN A 162 -3.45 2.93 -5.52
CA ASN A 162 -4.36 1.82 -5.25
C ASN A 162 -5.74 2.04 -5.90
N SER A 163 -5.78 2.38 -7.20
CA SER A 163 -7.03 2.57 -7.96
C SER A 163 -7.82 1.27 -8.14
N ILE A 164 -9.12 1.37 -8.43
CA ILE A 164 -9.96 0.23 -8.83
C ILE A 164 -9.37 -0.46 -10.07
N MET A 165 -9.26 -1.78 -10.06
CA MET A 165 -8.76 -2.58 -11.19
C MET A 165 -9.76 -3.69 -11.54
N ILE A 166 -9.79 -4.08 -12.82
CA ILE A 166 -10.62 -5.18 -13.33
C ILE A 166 -9.72 -6.20 -14.03
N ASP A 167 -9.18 -5.83 -15.19
CA ASP A 167 -8.34 -6.69 -16.02
C ASP A 167 -6.86 -6.67 -15.62
N GLY A 168 -6.35 -5.50 -15.19
CA GLY A 168 -4.94 -5.34 -14.82
C GLY A 168 -3.96 -5.37 -16.00
N THR A 169 -4.42 -5.30 -17.24
CA THR A 169 -3.60 -5.43 -18.47
C THR A 169 -3.76 -4.26 -19.45
N GLY A 170 -4.51 -3.22 -19.05
CA GLY A 170 -4.67 -1.97 -19.79
C GLY A 170 -5.85 -1.95 -20.76
N MET A 171 -6.71 -2.98 -20.75
CA MET A 171 -7.78 -3.13 -21.74
C MET A 171 -9.04 -2.29 -21.41
N CYS A 172 -9.35 -2.07 -20.12
CA CYS A 172 -10.64 -1.48 -19.73
C CYS A 172 -10.59 -0.02 -19.23
N GLY A 173 -9.43 0.49 -18.81
CA GLY A 173 -9.31 1.83 -18.22
C GLY A 173 -9.99 2.01 -16.85
N GLY A 174 -10.41 0.93 -16.18
CA GLY A 174 -10.98 0.94 -14.83
C GLY A 174 -10.02 1.55 -13.79
N CYS A 175 -8.72 1.34 -13.99
CA CYS A 175 -7.66 1.84 -13.13
C CYS A 175 -7.13 3.23 -13.49
N ARG A 176 -7.85 3.97 -14.33
CA ARG A 176 -7.40 5.30 -14.76
C ARG A 176 -7.24 6.26 -13.58
N VAL A 177 -6.18 7.04 -13.66
CA VAL A 177 -5.80 8.14 -12.76
C VAL A 177 -5.39 9.35 -13.60
N ALA A 178 -5.40 10.54 -13.00
CA ALA A 178 -4.84 11.74 -13.62
C ALA A 178 -3.49 12.06 -12.97
N VAL A 179 -2.45 12.14 -13.79
CA VAL A 179 -1.07 12.43 -13.38
C VAL A 179 -0.51 13.49 -14.33
N GLY A 180 -0.12 14.66 -13.81
CA GLY A 180 0.41 15.75 -14.63
C GLY A 180 -0.59 16.31 -15.65
N GLY A 181 -1.89 16.20 -15.37
CA GLY A 181 -2.97 16.57 -16.31
C GLY A 181 -3.26 15.53 -17.39
N GLU A 182 -2.51 14.43 -17.44
CA GLU A 182 -2.74 13.33 -18.39
C GLU A 182 -3.47 12.16 -17.73
N THR A 183 -4.28 11.45 -18.53
CA THR A 183 -4.87 10.18 -18.10
C THR A 183 -3.82 9.07 -18.22
N LYS A 184 -3.57 8.35 -17.12
CA LYS A 184 -2.69 7.18 -17.04
C LYS A 184 -3.43 5.98 -16.47
N TYR A 185 -3.03 4.77 -16.83
CA TYR A 185 -3.60 3.51 -16.36
C TYR A 185 -2.66 2.86 -15.35
N THR A 186 -3.05 2.82 -14.08
CA THR A 186 -2.22 2.31 -12.97
C THR A 186 -1.65 0.91 -13.22
N CYS A 187 -2.35 0.04 -13.96
CA CYS A 187 -1.89 -1.34 -14.19
C CYS A 187 -0.78 -1.49 -15.25
N VAL A 188 -0.60 -0.52 -16.16
CA VAL A 188 0.38 -0.60 -17.26
C VAL A 188 1.34 0.59 -17.30
N ASP A 189 0.88 1.77 -16.89
CA ASP A 189 1.73 2.96 -16.75
C ASP A 189 2.37 3.05 -15.36
N GLY A 190 1.75 2.42 -14.36
CA GLY A 190 2.14 2.47 -12.94
C GLY A 190 2.53 1.09 -12.38
N PRO A 191 2.21 0.78 -11.10
CA PRO A 191 1.35 1.56 -10.19
C PRO A 191 2.05 2.75 -9.52
N GLU A 192 3.37 2.84 -9.68
CA GLU A 192 4.20 3.91 -9.12
C GLU A 192 4.24 5.15 -10.00
N PHE A 193 3.96 6.31 -9.42
CA PHE A 193 3.99 7.61 -10.09
C PHE A 193 4.73 8.66 -9.25
N ASN A 194 5.12 9.77 -9.88
CA ASN A 194 5.52 10.97 -9.14
C ASN A 194 4.30 11.49 -8.35
N GLY A 195 4.36 11.40 -7.04
CA GLY A 195 3.24 11.73 -6.15
C GLY A 195 2.83 13.20 -6.21
N HIS A 196 3.74 14.11 -6.56
CA HIS A 196 3.43 15.54 -6.70
C HIS A 196 2.54 15.84 -7.91
N ASP A 197 2.53 14.96 -8.91
CA ASP A 197 1.75 15.14 -10.13
C ASP A 197 0.35 14.48 -10.07
N VAL A 198 0.04 13.74 -9.00
CA VAL A 198 -1.18 12.93 -8.89
C VAL A 198 -2.38 13.78 -8.44
N ASP A 199 -3.49 13.68 -9.17
CA ASP A 199 -4.80 14.17 -8.69
C ASP A 199 -5.41 13.19 -7.68
N PHE A 200 -5.02 13.37 -6.40
CA PHE A 200 -5.54 12.55 -5.31
C PHE A 200 -7.04 12.75 -5.06
N ASP A 201 -7.61 13.91 -5.39
CA ASP A 201 -9.03 14.17 -5.15
C ASP A 201 -9.90 13.42 -6.17
N LEU A 202 -9.48 13.40 -7.44
CA LEU A 202 -10.07 12.52 -8.44
C LEU A 202 -9.91 11.04 -8.04
N LEU A 203 -8.70 10.61 -7.66
CA LEU A 203 -8.46 9.22 -7.23
C LEU A 203 -9.41 8.82 -6.09
N MET A 204 -9.49 9.62 -5.02
CA MET A 204 -10.35 9.31 -3.87
C MET A 204 -11.84 9.30 -4.24
N LYS A 205 -12.30 10.22 -5.09
CA LYS A 205 -13.69 10.19 -5.61
C LYS A 205 -13.97 8.89 -6.38
N ARG A 206 -13.02 8.46 -7.22
CA ARG A 206 -13.15 7.20 -7.99
C ARG A 206 -13.19 5.98 -7.08
N LEU A 207 -12.41 5.96 -6.00
CA LEU A 207 -12.41 4.87 -5.01
C LEU A 207 -13.75 4.72 -4.27
N GLN A 208 -14.63 5.73 -4.32
CA GLN A 208 -15.96 5.68 -3.71
C GLN A 208 -17.07 5.26 -4.69
N ALA A 209 -16.74 5.02 -5.96
CA ALA A 209 -17.72 4.83 -7.02
C ALA A 209 -18.66 3.63 -6.81
N TYR A 210 -18.20 2.58 -6.13
CA TYR A 210 -18.95 1.34 -5.92
C TYR A 210 -19.29 1.04 -4.46
N VAL A 211 -19.16 2.01 -3.57
CA VAL A 211 -19.45 1.81 -2.13
C VAL A 211 -20.87 1.27 -1.88
N PRO A 212 -21.93 1.74 -2.59
CA PRO A 212 -23.26 1.16 -2.43
C PRO A 212 -23.30 -0.33 -2.79
N GLU A 213 -22.71 -0.73 -3.90
CA GLU A 213 -22.65 -2.11 -4.38
C GLU A 213 -21.81 -3.00 -3.45
N GLU A 214 -20.69 -2.48 -2.94
CA GLU A 214 -19.84 -3.15 -1.95
C GLU A 214 -20.62 -3.43 -0.65
N GLN A 215 -21.42 -2.47 -0.18
CA GLN A 215 -22.28 -2.64 0.99
C GLN A 215 -23.38 -3.68 0.74
N MET A 216 -24.02 -3.65 -0.43
CA MET A 216 -25.02 -4.64 -0.81
C MET A 216 -24.42 -6.05 -0.85
N ALA A 217 -23.26 -6.22 -1.46
CA ALA A 217 -22.55 -7.50 -1.52
C ALA A 217 -22.16 -8.02 -0.13
N MET A 218 -21.69 -7.14 0.76
CA MET A 218 -21.38 -7.48 2.15
C MET A 218 -22.62 -7.95 2.92
N ASN A 219 -23.74 -7.22 2.79
CA ASN A 219 -24.99 -7.56 3.47
C ASN A 219 -25.58 -8.89 2.98
N HIS A 220 -25.54 -9.13 1.67
CA HIS A 220 -26.00 -10.39 1.09
C HIS A 220 -25.16 -11.59 1.59
N SER A 221 -23.83 -11.42 1.66
CA SER A 221 -22.93 -12.44 2.18
C SER A 221 -23.23 -12.80 3.64
N ARG A 222 -23.50 -11.80 4.50
CA ARG A 222 -23.83 -12.04 5.92
C ARG A 222 -25.12 -12.85 6.08
N ARG A 223 -26.18 -12.44 5.36
CA ARG A 223 -27.47 -13.16 5.37
C ARG A 223 -27.33 -14.61 4.91
N THR A 224 -26.50 -14.86 3.91
CA THR A 224 -26.29 -16.23 3.40
C THR A 224 -25.61 -17.11 4.45
N VAL A 225 -24.64 -16.59 5.19
CA VAL A 225 -23.99 -17.33 6.30
C VAL A 225 -24.97 -17.61 7.43
N GLU A 226 -25.76 -16.63 7.86
CA GLU A 226 -26.79 -16.79 8.91
C GLU A 226 -27.85 -17.84 8.53
N VAL A 227 -28.27 -17.87 7.26
CA VAL A 227 -29.19 -18.89 6.76
C VAL A 227 -28.54 -20.28 6.76
N ILE A 228 -27.27 -20.41 6.36
CA ILE A 228 -26.59 -21.72 6.38
C ILE A 228 -26.41 -22.22 7.82
N GLU A 229 -26.10 -21.35 8.78
CA GLU A 229 -25.95 -21.72 10.19
C GLU A 229 -27.28 -22.11 10.84
N THR A 230 -28.38 -21.43 10.50
CA THR A 230 -29.72 -21.81 11.01
C THR A 230 -30.23 -23.14 10.47
N TRP A 231 -29.72 -23.62 9.33
CA TRP A 231 -30.03 -24.96 8.78
C TRP A 231 -29.13 -26.08 9.34
N LYS A 232 -28.08 -25.74 10.09
CA LYS A 232 -27.22 -26.72 10.79
C LYS A 232 -27.73 -27.07 12.20
N HIS A 233 -28.87 -26.51 12.60
CA HIS A 233 -29.59 -26.79 13.86
C HIS A 233 -30.97 -27.35 13.56
#